data_AF-A0A0K8NXH0-F1
#
_entry.id   AF-A0A0K8NXH0-F1
#
_cell.length_a   1.000
_cell.length_b   1.000
_cell.length_c   1.000
_cell.angle_alpha   90.00
_cell.angle_beta   90.00
_cell.angle_gamma   90.00
#
_symmetry.space_group_name_H-M   'P 1'
#
loop_
_entity.id
_entity.type
_entity.pdbx_description
1 polymer ?
#
loop_
_entity_poly.entity_id
_entity_poly.type
_entity_poly.pdbx_seq_one_letter_code
_entity_poly.pdbx_strand_id
1 'polypeptide(L)'
;MTKLSLALAITVLCSACATMQPALPESYRGPVAKVKDSMANVTSKQGDFCVLHSIDGRPISNAINETIERGRGMGLNLHAWLTDRRIPAAAVRAGLKCQTVHAAPILAMIGTVQSVEGTVDFAPKPDGSYIVKGVLAPTGSSVWIEDAGSGEVVTAKVTSAKQGPVAQRADPMTGRSQARVSSLPAFVRSPSQVAM
;
A
#
# COMPACT_ATOMS: atom_id res chain seq x y z
N MET A 1 -1.87 6.78 54.54
CA MET A 1 -3.07 6.87 53.67
C MET A 1 -2.61 7.24 52.25
N THR A 2 -2.04 6.29 51.50
CA THR A 2 -1.37 6.59 50.21
C THR A 2 -1.42 5.38 49.25
N LYS A 3 -2.48 4.58 49.30
CA LYS A 3 -2.67 3.41 48.41
C LYS A 3 -3.92 3.51 47.52
N LEU A 4 -4.53 4.69 47.44
CA LEU A 4 -5.79 4.91 46.69
C LEU A 4 -5.62 5.79 45.44
N SER A 5 -4.39 6.14 45.06
CA SER A 5 -4.12 7.11 43.98
C SER A 5 -3.60 6.46 42.68
N LEU A 6 -3.30 5.16 42.69
CA LEU A 6 -2.73 4.46 41.52
C LEU A 6 -3.79 3.78 40.62
N ALA A 7 -5.03 3.65 41.10
CA ALA A 7 -6.09 2.96 40.36
C ALA A 7 -6.83 3.86 39.34
N LEU A 8 -6.62 5.19 39.38
CA LEU A 8 -7.37 6.14 38.53
C LEU A 8 -6.67 6.49 37.21
N ALA A 9 -5.39 6.13 37.04
CA ALA A 9 -4.61 6.50 35.86
C ALA A 9 -4.70 5.49 34.69
N ILE A 10 -5.24 4.28 34.91
CA ILE A 10 -5.27 3.20 33.91
C ILE A 10 -6.57 3.22 33.08
N THR A 11 -7.63 3.86 33.55
CA THR A 11 -8.97 3.80 32.92
C THR A 11 -9.16 4.73 31.71
N VAL A 12 -8.18 5.59 31.39
CA VAL A 12 -8.29 6.62 30.32
C VAL A 12 -7.64 6.18 28.99
N LEU A 13 -7.06 4.98 28.90
CA LEU A 13 -6.27 4.56 27.73
C LEU A 13 -7.03 3.81 26.61
N CYS A 14 -8.35 3.60 26.72
CA CYS A 14 -9.09 2.74 25.77
C CYS A 14 -9.99 3.48 24.75
N SER A 15 -9.74 4.76 24.46
CA SER A 15 -10.61 5.56 23.57
C SER A 15 -10.00 5.85 22.20
N ALA A 16 -9.44 4.84 21.53
CA ALA A 16 -8.96 4.96 20.14
C ALA A 16 -9.71 3.99 19.22
N CYS A 17 -11.03 4.13 19.12
CA CYS A 17 -11.75 3.58 17.96
C CYS A 17 -11.31 4.39 16.74
N ALA A 18 -10.37 3.86 15.95
CA ALA A 18 -9.97 4.42 14.68
C ALA A 18 -11.12 4.24 13.65
N THR A 19 -12.09 5.16 13.69
CA THR A 19 -13.19 5.20 12.72
C THR A 19 -12.65 5.67 11.38
N MET A 20 -12.93 4.93 10.31
CA MET A 20 -12.59 5.36 8.95
C MET A 20 -13.38 6.61 8.57
N GLN A 21 -12.71 7.59 7.98
CA GLN A 21 -13.32 8.86 7.62
C GLN A 21 -13.94 8.79 6.21
N PRO A 22 -15.03 9.54 5.96
CA PRO A 22 -15.50 9.75 4.60
C PRO A 22 -14.45 10.51 3.79
N ALA A 23 -14.45 10.32 2.46
CA ALA A 23 -13.49 10.97 1.57
C ALA A 23 -13.64 12.50 1.50
N LEU A 24 -14.81 13.02 1.87
CA LEU A 24 -15.10 14.44 1.99
C LEU A 24 -15.50 14.77 3.43
N PRO A 25 -14.98 15.85 4.03
CA PRO A 25 -15.51 16.34 5.30
C PRO A 25 -16.94 16.86 5.10
N GLU A 26 -17.76 16.79 6.16
CA GLU A 26 -19.18 17.18 6.13
C GLU A 26 -19.40 18.66 5.74
N SER A 27 -18.42 19.52 6.05
CA SER A 27 -18.41 20.94 5.70
C SER A 27 -17.94 21.26 4.28
N TYR A 28 -17.59 20.25 3.46
CA TYR A 28 -17.13 20.51 2.10
C TYR A 28 -18.26 21.09 1.22
N ARG A 29 -17.94 22.15 0.49
CA ARG A 29 -18.85 22.86 -0.44
C ARG A 29 -18.21 23.11 -1.82
N GLY A 30 -17.01 22.60 -2.06
CA GLY A 30 -16.31 22.76 -3.32
C GLY A 30 -16.83 21.83 -4.42
N PRO A 31 -16.31 21.98 -5.65
CA PRO A 31 -16.62 21.05 -6.74
C PRO A 31 -16.13 19.64 -6.40
N VAL A 32 -16.87 18.63 -6.84
CA VAL A 32 -16.59 17.22 -6.53
C VAL A 32 -16.40 16.41 -7.80
N ALA A 33 -15.65 15.32 -7.69
CA ALA A 33 -15.54 14.28 -8.70
C ALA A 33 -15.93 12.93 -8.09
N LYS A 34 -16.32 11.95 -8.93
CA LYS A 34 -16.64 10.58 -8.49
C LYS A 34 -15.51 9.63 -8.83
N VAL A 35 -15.08 8.83 -7.85
CA VAL A 35 -14.14 7.72 -8.04
C VAL A 35 -14.84 6.42 -7.67
N LYS A 36 -14.74 5.43 -8.56
CA LYS A 36 -15.27 4.07 -8.38
C LYS A 36 -14.11 3.11 -8.11
N ASP A 37 -14.28 2.25 -7.13
CA ASP A 37 -13.44 1.06 -7.00
C ASP A 37 -13.84 0.02 -8.06
N SER A 38 -12.91 -0.88 -8.39
CA SER A 38 -13.17 -1.97 -9.33
C SER A 38 -12.69 -3.30 -8.81
N MET A 39 -13.12 -4.36 -9.49
CA MET A 39 -12.69 -5.72 -9.20
C MET A 39 -12.46 -6.48 -10.51
N ALA A 40 -11.47 -7.37 -10.52
CA ALA A 40 -11.15 -8.28 -11.61
C ALA A 40 -10.90 -9.70 -11.07
N ASN A 41 -10.71 -10.67 -11.97
CA ASN A 41 -10.36 -12.06 -11.64
C ASN A 41 -11.27 -12.68 -10.55
N VAL A 42 -12.58 -12.46 -10.68
CA VAL A 42 -13.57 -12.84 -9.68
C VAL A 42 -13.88 -14.32 -9.76
N THR A 43 -13.87 -14.98 -8.60
CA THR A 43 -14.36 -16.34 -8.41
C THR A 43 -15.32 -16.36 -7.22
N SER A 44 -15.91 -17.51 -6.92
CA SER A 44 -16.70 -17.67 -5.69
C SER A 44 -15.87 -17.52 -4.41
N LYS A 45 -14.53 -17.60 -4.47
CA LYS A 45 -13.66 -17.62 -3.28
C LYS A 45 -12.75 -16.41 -3.12
N GLN A 46 -12.51 -15.69 -4.22
CA GLN A 46 -11.59 -14.56 -4.24
C GLN A 46 -11.91 -13.59 -5.38
N GLY A 47 -11.37 -12.38 -5.27
CA GLY A 47 -11.37 -11.38 -6.33
C GLY A 47 -10.23 -10.39 -6.12
N ASP A 48 -9.75 -9.80 -7.20
CA ASP A 48 -8.72 -8.76 -7.16
C ASP A 48 -9.40 -7.40 -7.10
N PHE A 49 -9.31 -6.73 -5.96
CA PHE A 49 -9.94 -5.43 -5.73
C PHE A 49 -8.93 -4.33 -5.95
N CYS A 50 -9.24 -3.37 -6.82
CA CYS A 50 -8.46 -2.16 -6.99
C CYS A 50 -9.26 -0.95 -6.47
N VAL A 51 -8.69 -0.26 -5.50
CA VAL A 51 -9.39 0.72 -4.66
C VAL A 51 -8.59 1.99 -4.43
N LEU A 52 -9.32 3.09 -4.19
CA LEU A 52 -8.78 4.28 -3.59
C LEU A 52 -8.85 4.12 -2.06
N HIS A 53 -7.70 4.02 -1.38
CA HIS A 53 -7.66 3.75 0.07
C HIS A 53 -7.30 4.98 0.92
N SER A 54 -6.77 6.05 0.31
CA SER A 54 -6.53 7.31 1.01
C SER A 54 -6.56 8.53 0.09
N ILE A 55 -6.84 9.70 0.69
CA ILE A 55 -6.74 11.02 0.05
C ILE A 55 -5.96 11.94 0.97
N ASP A 56 -4.87 12.52 0.46
CA ASP A 56 -3.94 13.37 1.20
C ASP A 56 -3.43 12.73 2.49
N GLY A 57 -3.16 11.42 2.43
CA GLY A 57 -2.72 10.60 3.56
C GLY A 57 -3.81 10.25 4.58
N ARG A 58 -5.05 10.73 4.39
CA ARG A 58 -6.19 10.34 5.23
C ARG A 58 -6.80 9.04 4.71
N PRO A 59 -6.88 7.97 5.53
CA PRO A 59 -7.51 6.72 5.12
C PRO A 59 -9.01 6.93 4.93
N ILE A 60 -9.55 6.28 3.89
CA ILE A 60 -10.98 6.33 3.56
C ILE A 60 -11.56 4.92 3.44
N SER A 61 -12.84 4.74 3.75
CA SER A 61 -13.53 3.47 3.49
C SER A 61 -13.52 3.16 1.99
N ASN A 62 -13.38 1.89 1.65
CA ASN A 62 -13.28 1.40 0.28
C ASN A 62 -13.89 0.00 0.13
N ALA A 63 -13.95 -0.50 -1.11
CA ALA A 63 -14.61 -1.76 -1.43
C ALA A 63 -14.01 -2.98 -0.72
N ILE A 64 -12.72 -2.98 -0.40
CA ILE A 64 -12.11 -4.08 0.39
C ILE A 64 -12.68 -4.06 1.80
N ASN A 65 -12.70 -2.89 2.44
CA ASN A 65 -13.25 -2.73 3.79
C ASN A 65 -14.75 -3.07 3.83
N GLU A 66 -15.55 -2.50 2.94
CA GLU A 66 -16.99 -2.79 2.85
C GLU A 66 -17.24 -4.28 2.58
N THR A 67 -16.41 -4.89 1.73
CA THR A 67 -16.52 -6.32 1.42
C THR A 67 -16.23 -7.20 2.62
N ILE A 68 -15.16 -6.91 3.36
CA ILE A 68 -14.79 -7.68 4.54
C ILE A 68 -15.82 -7.46 5.65
N GLU A 69 -16.19 -6.23 5.96
CA GLU A 69 -17.10 -5.92 7.08
C GLU A 69 -18.49 -6.52 6.86
N ARG A 70 -19.08 -6.32 5.68
CA ARG A 70 -20.39 -6.90 5.35
C ARG A 70 -20.28 -8.40 5.11
N GLY A 71 -19.12 -8.85 4.63
CA GLY A 71 -18.69 -10.22 4.36
C GLY A 71 -18.70 -11.18 5.55
N ARG A 72 -18.55 -10.64 6.76
CA ARG A 72 -18.34 -11.45 7.98
C ARG A 72 -19.51 -12.40 8.22
N GLY A 73 -19.19 -13.68 8.42
CA GLY A 73 -20.17 -14.71 8.78
C GLY A 73 -20.95 -15.33 7.62
N MET A 74 -20.68 -14.94 6.36
CA MET A 74 -21.36 -15.52 5.18
C MET A 74 -20.66 -16.75 4.58
N GLY A 75 -19.75 -17.37 5.32
CA GLY A 75 -19.08 -18.61 4.93
C GLY A 75 -17.92 -18.41 3.96
N LEU A 76 -17.75 -19.35 3.02
CA LEU A 76 -16.58 -19.43 2.12
C LEU A 76 -16.83 -18.82 0.73
N ASN A 77 -17.95 -18.11 0.56
CA ASN A 77 -18.28 -17.43 -0.69
C ASN A 77 -17.96 -15.93 -0.59
N LEU A 78 -17.28 -15.40 -1.60
CA LEU A 78 -16.99 -13.98 -1.71
C LEU A 78 -18.25 -13.27 -2.19
N HIS A 79 -18.80 -12.44 -1.33
CA HIS A 79 -19.82 -11.47 -1.68
C HIS A 79 -19.13 -10.11 -1.79
N ALA A 80 -19.02 -9.54 -2.98
CA ALA A 80 -18.28 -8.30 -3.20
C ALA A 80 -19.18 -7.07 -3.07
N TRP A 81 -18.73 -6.07 -2.32
CA TRP A 81 -19.38 -4.75 -2.20
C TRP A 81 -18.48 -3.68 -2.80
N LEU A 82 -18.68 -3.38 -4.09
CA LEU A 82 -18.00 -2.26 -4.74
C LEU A 82 -18.54 -0.92 -4.23
N THR A 83 -17.65 0.06 -4.09
CA THR A 83 -17.98 1.37 -3.53
C THR A 83 -17.59 2.45 -4.52
N ASP A 84 -18.48 3.41 -4.70
CA ASP A 84 -18.15 4.70 -5.31
C ASP A 84 -18.19 5.81 -4.26
N ARG A 85 -17.41 6.87 -4.49
CA ARG A 85 -17.37 8.02 -3.58
C ARG A 85 -17.10 9.30 -4.30
N ARG A 86 -17.48 10.39 -3.65
CA ARG A 86 -17.14 11.75 -4.05
C ARG A 86 -15.81 12.14 -3.41
N ILE A 87 -14.96 12.81 -4.16
CA ILE A 87 -13.70 13.41 -3.72
C ILE A 87 -13.64 14.88 -4.16
N PRO A 88 -12.73 15.70 -3.61
CA PRO A 88 -12.53 17.06 -4.08
C PRO A 88 -12.13 17.07 -5.56
N ALA A 89 -12.73 17.93 -6.37
CA ALA A 89 -12.28 18.20 -7.74
C ALA A 89 -11.10 19.19 -7.73
N ALA A 90 -10.02 18.81 -7.04
CA ALA A 90 -8.80 19.59 -6.87
C ALA A 90 -7.59 18.64 -6.86
N ALA A 91 -6.39 19.18 -7.04
CA ALA A 91 -5.16 18.39 -6.93
C ALA A 91 -5.04 17.77 -5.52
N VAL A 92 -4.92 16.45 -5.48
CA VAL A 92 -4.82 15.64 -4.25
C VAL A 92 -3.75 14.56 -4.42
N ARG A 93 -3.26 14.04 -3.30
CA ARG A 93 -2.47 12.79 -3.30
C ARG A 93 -3.39 11.60 -3.07
N ALA A 94 -3.59 10.80 -4.10
CA ALA A 94 -4.44 9.62 -4.06
C ALA A 94 -3.62 8.38 -3.70
N GLY A 95 -3.96 7.72 -2.59
CA GLY A 95 -3.42 6.40 -2.25
C GLY A 95 -4.22 5.31 -2.93
N LEU A 96 -3.56 4.54 -3.79
CA LEU A 96 -4.13 3.45 -4.56
C LEU A 96 -3.64 2.11 -4.03
N LYS A 97 -4.54 1.14 -4.04
CA LYS A 97 -4.22 -0.24 -3.68
C LYS A 97 -4.93 -1.18 -4.62
N CYS A 98 -4.24 -2.20 -5.12
CA CYS A 98 -4.89 -3.35 -5.71
C CYS A 98 -4.43 -4.63 -5.02
N GLN A 99 -5.37 -5.46 -4.55
CA GLN A 99 -5.06 -6.64 -3.76
C GLN A 99 -6.04 -7.79 -4.03
N THR A 100 -5.54 -9.03 -4.05
CA THR A 100 -6.36 -10.22 -3.98
C THR A 100 -7.01 -10.33 -2.60
N VAL A 101 -8.34 -10.35 -2.56
CA VAL A 101 -9.15 -10.54 -1.36
C VAL A 101 -9.83 -11.90 -1.43
N HIS A 102 -9.76 -12.65 -0.32
CA HIS A 102 -10.36 -13.97 -0.17
C HIS A 102 -11.65 -13.88 0.66
N ALA A 103 -12.60 -14.78 0.40
CA ALA A 103 -13.89 -14.85 1.08
C ALA A 103 -13.74 -15.09 2.60
N ALA A 104 -12.70 -15.80 3.02
CA ALA A 104 -12.41 -16.09 4.41
C ALA A 104 -10.90 -16.06 4.69
N PRO A 105 -10.46 -15.68 5.91
CA PRO A 105 -9.04 -15.61 6.25
C PRO A 105 -8.28 -16.93 6.05
N ILE A 106 -8.92 -18.07 6.32
CA ILE A 106 -8.31 -19.40 6.14
C ILE A 106 -7.93 -19.66 4.68
N LEU A 107 -8.68 -19.12 3.72
CA LEU A 107 -8.39 -19.24 2.30
C LEU A 107 -7.16 -18.41 1.91
N ALA A 108 -6.93 -17.26 2.56
CA ALA A 108 -5.74 -16.44 2.31
C ALA A 108 -4.45 -17.10 2.82
N MET A 109 -4.53 -18.02 3.80
CA MET A 109 -3.36 -18.77 4.30
C MET A 109 -2.89 -19.86 3.34
N ILE A 110 -3.80 -20.43 2.56
CA ILE A 110 -3.51 -21.49 1.58
C ILE A 110 -3.42 -20.98 0.14
N GLY A 111 -3.97 -19.79 -0.12
CA GLY A 111 -3.97 -19.12 -1.41
C GLY A 111 -2.82 -18.14 -1.58
N THR A 112 -2.69 -17.58 -2.77
CA THR A 112 -1.77 -16.46 -3.03
C THR A 112 -2.49 -15.15 -2.80
N VAL A 113 -1.84 -14.20 -2.11
CA VAL A 113 -2.30 -12.82 -2.01
C VAL A 113 -1.30 -11.95 -2.76
N GLN A 114 -1.75 -11.38 -3.89
CA GLN A 114 -0.98 -10.37 -4.61
C GLN A 114 -1.44 -8.99 -4.16
N SER A 115 -0.50 -8.05 -4.08
CA SER A 115 -0.77 -6.69 -3.66
C SER A 115 0.18 -5.70 -4.32
N VAL A 116 -0.37 -4.55 -4.70
CA VAL A 116 0.38 -3.35 -5.09
C VAL A 116 -0.29 -2.17 -4.41
N GLU A 117 0.52 -1.27 -3.84
CA GLU A 117 0.05 -0.10 -3.13
C GLU A 117 1.00 1.06 -3.38
N GLY A 118 0.47 2.27 -3.51
CA GLY A 118 1.28 3.47 -3.67
C GLY A 118 0.46 4.72 -3.84
N THR A 119 1.12 5.86 -3.78
CA THR A 119 0.49 7.18 -3.86
C THR A 119 0.79 7.83 -5.20
N VAL A 120 -0.21 8.46 -5.79
CA VAL A 120 -0.09 9.21 -7.05
C VAL A 120 -0.67 10.61 -6.90
N ASP A 121 -0.12 11.56 -7.65
CA ASP A 121 -0.74 12.86 -7.83
C ASP A 121 -1.95 12.71 -8.75
N PHE A 122 -3.08 13.29 -8.33
CA PHE A 122 -4.33 13.19 -9.05
C PHE A 122 -5.07 14.54 -9.03
N ALA A 123 -5.43 15.04 -10.21
CA ALA A 123 -6.14 16.31 -10.39
C ALA A 123 -7.47 16.07 -11.13
N PRO A 124 -8.50 15.52 -10.45
CA PRO A 124 -9.81 15.27 -11.05
C PRO A 124 -10.50 16.58 -11.47
N LYS A 125 -11.19 16.55 -12.59
CA LYS A 125 -12.03 17.65 -13.09
C LYS A 125 -13.36 17.69 -12.31
N PRO A 126 -13.99 18.88 -12.16
CA PRO A 126 -15.35 18.99 -11.64
C PRO A 126 -16.31 18.08 -12.39
N ASP A 127 -17.16 17.36 -11.65
CA ASP A 127 -18.13 16.39 -12.16
C ASP A 127 -17.52 15.23 -12.96
N GLY A 128 -16.19 15.06 -12.92
CA GLY A 128 -15.49 13.96 -13.54
C GLY A 128 -15.84 12.61 -12.91
N SER A 129 -15.84 11.56 -13.74
CA SER A 129 -16.07 10.18 -13.28
C SER A 129 -14.84 9.33 -13.57
N TYR A 130 -14.34 8.68 -12.54
CA TYR A 130 -13.08 7.93 -12.59
C TYR A 130 -13.25 6.54 -12.01
N ILE A 131 -12.37 5.62 -12.41
CA ILE A 131 -12.32 4.25 -11.92
C ILE A 131 -10.89 3.86 -11.58
N VAL A 132 -10.70 3.25 -10.41
CA VAL A 132 -9.41 2.67 -10.04
C VAL A 132 -9.28 1.32 -10.72
N LYS A 133 -8.21 1.13 -11.50
CA LYS A 133 -7.93 -0.09 -12.27
C LYS A 133 -6.57 -0.65 -11.88
N GLY A 134 -6.38 -1.92 -12.18
CA GLY A 134 -5.12 -2.58 -11.91
C GLY A 134 -5.08 -3.98 -12.47
N VAL A 135 -3.88 -4.53 -12.45
CA VAL A 135 -3.58 -5.91 -12.84
C VAL A 135 -2.68 -6.50 -11.77
N LEU A 136 -3.07 -7.65 -11.24
CA LEU A 136 -2.24 -8.44 -10.34
C LEU A 136 -1.69 -9.63 -11.13
N ALA A 137 -0.37 -9.75 -11.17
CA ALA A 137 0.28 -10.93 -11.72
C ALA A 137 1.49 -11.36 -10.85
N PRO A 138 1.87 -12.66 -10.89
CA PRO A 138 3.00 -13.17 -10.12
C PRO A 138 4.35 -12.53 -10.46
N THR A 139 4.48 -12.00 -11.68
CA THR A 139 5.70 -11.37 -12.22
C THR A 139 5.77 -9.87 -11.92
N GLY A 140 4.62 -9.24 -11.67
CA GLY A 140 4.51 -7.82 -11.35
C GLY A 140 3.06 -7.40 -11.27
N SER A 141 2.78 -6.42 -10.43
CA SER A 141 1.42 -5.89 -10.22
C SER A 141 1.39 -4.40 -10.47
N SER A 142 0.25 -3.86 -10.89
CA SER A 142 0.10 -2.45 -11.22
C SER A 142 -1.28 -1.91 -10.86
N VAL A 143 -1.36 -0.64 -10.46
CA VAL A 143 -2.63 0.06 -10.15
C VAL A 143 -2.56 1.52 -10.61
N TRP A 144 -3.68 2.04 -11.12
CA TRP A 144 -3.81 3.40 -11.66
C TRP A 144 -5.27 3.87 -11.66
N ILE A 145 -5.50 5.14 -12.02
CA ILE A 145 -6.85 5.70 -12.23
C ILE A 145 -7.07 5.94 -13.72
N GLU A 146 -8.26 5.58 -14.20
CA GLU A 146 -8.77 5.92 -15.54
C GLU A 146 -9.96 6.87 -15.44
N ASP A 147 -10.13 7.71 -16.46
CA ASP A 147 -11.41 8.34 -16.73
C ASP A 147 -12.42 7.25 -17.12
N ALA A 148 -13.58 7.22 -16.46
CA ALA A 148 -14.55 6.16 -16.61
C ALA A 148 -15.33 6.24 -17.94
N GLY A 149 -15.34 7.39 -18.61
CA GLY A 149 -15.99 7.60 -19.90
C GLY A 149 -15.08 7.29 -21.07
N SER A 150 -13.83 7.78 -21.05
CA SER A 150 -12.87 7.60 -22.15
C SER A 150 -11.97 6.36 -22.00
N GLY A 151 -11.78 5.85 -20.78
CA GLY A 151 -10.78 4.82 -20.47
C GLY A 151 -9.35 5.34 -20.48
N GLU A 152 -9.14 6.65 -20.57
CA GLU A 152 -7.81 7.26 -20.54
C GLU A 152 -7.19 7.15 -19.16
N VAL A 153 -5.91 6.76 -19.09
CA VAL A 153 -5.16 6.72 -17.83
C VAL A 153 -4.79 8.14 -17.41
N VAL A 154 -5.29 8.58 -16.26
CA VAL A 154 -5.16 9.98 -15.78
C VAL A 154 -4.13 10.16 -14.66
N THR A 155 -3.46 9.08 -14.25
CA THR A 155 -2.39 9.10 -13.23
C THR A 155 -1.19 8.30 -13.68
N ALA A 156 -0.04 8.51 -13.02
CA ALA A 156 1.05 7.54 -13.09
C ALA A 156 0.57 6.15 -12.66
N LYS A 157 1.15 5.10 -13.26
CA LYS A 157 0.92 3.72 -12.82
C LYS A 157 1.85 3.40 -11.66
N VAL A 158 1.28 3.00 -10.54
CA VAL A 158 2.05 2.40 -9.43
C VAL A 158 2.33 0.96 -9.82
N THR A 159 3.58 0.53 -9.70
CA THR A 159 3.97 -0.85 -10.02
C THR A 159 4.76 -1.46 -8.88
N SER A 160 4.57 -2.75 -8.65
CA SER A 160 5.48 -3.57 -7.84
C SER A 160 6.07 -4.64 -8.74
N ALA A 161 7.38 -4.57 -8.96
CA ALA A 161 8.12 -5.73 -9.43
C ALA A 161 8.20 -6.72 -8.25
N LYS A 162 8.18 -8.02 -8.54
CA LYS A 162 8.47 -9.02 -7.52
C LYS A 162 9.81 -8.64 -6.87
N GLN A 163 9.85 -8.44 -5.55
CA GLN A 163 11.12 -8.55 -4.83
C GLN A 163 11.62 -9.96 -5.16
N GLY A 164 12.67 -10.06 -5.98
CA GLY A 164 13.43 -11.31 -6.12
C GLY A 164 13.85 -11.80 -4.73
N PRO A 165 14.26 -13.06 -4.57
CA PRO A 165 14.72 -13.55 -3.27
C PRO A 165 15.69 -12.51 -2.71
N VAL A 166 15.32 -11.93 -1.56
CA VAL A 166 16.24 -11.11 -0.77
C VAL A 166 17.44 -12.02 -0.59
N ALA A 167 18.52 -11.75 -1.33
CA ALA A 167 19.79 -12.35 -1.03
C ALA A 167 20.04 -11.94 0.42
N GLN A 168 19.82 -12.88 1.33
CA GLN A 168 20.19 -12.74 2.72
C GLN A 168 21.65 -12.33 2.66
N ARG A 169 21.92 -11.04 2.89
CA ARG A 169 23.26 -10.61 3.26
C ARG A 169 23.52 -11.41 4.52
N ALA A 170 24.34 -12.45 4.38
CA ALA A 170 24.94 -13.10 5.52
C ALA A 170 25.62 -11.98 6.33
N ASP A 171 25.11 -11.72 7.52
CA ASP A 171 25.79 -10.89 8.50
C ASP A 171 27.21 -11.43 8.71
N PRO A 172 28.27 -10.62 8.59
CA PRO A 172 29.52 -10.96 9.24
C PRO A 172 29.41 -10.58 10.71
N MET A 173 28.74 -11.43 11.50
CA MET A 173 28.97 -11.51 12.94
C MET A 173 30.33 -12.20 13.17
N THR A 174 31.41 -11.44 13.08
CA THR A 174 32.67 -11.78 13.78
C THR A 174 33.38 -10.51 14.21
N GLY A 175 32.94 -9.98 15.35
CA GLY A 175 33.82 -9.21 16.21
C GLY A 175 34.88 -10.14 16.81
N ARG A 176 36.11 -10.07 16.30
CA ARG A 176 37.31 -10.34 17.10
C ARG A 176 38.31 -9.22 16.88
N SER A 177 38.36 -8.35 17.89
CA SER A 177 39.55 -7.60 18.26
C SER A 177 40.70 -8.59 18.49
N GLN A 178 41.80 -8.43 17.76
CA GLN A 178 43.14 -8.53 18.32
C GLN A 178 44.03 -7.46 17.73
N ALA A 179 44.68 -6.75 18.64
CA ALA A 179 45.68 -5.74 18.41
C ALA A 179 47.02 -6.33 17.95
N ARG A 180 47.92 -5.41 17.55
CA ARG A 180 49.37 -5.51 17.33
C ARG A 180 49.83 -5.97 15.94
N VAL A 181 50.95 -5.52 15.38
CA VAL A 181 51.94 -4.45 15.63
C VAL A 181 52.82 -4.48 14.36
N SER A 182 53.30 -3.32 13.92
CA SER A 182 54.56 -3.11 13.15
C SER A 182 54.83 -3.94 11.88
N SER A 183 54.89 -3.28 10.73
CA SER A 183 56.16 -2.92 10.05
C SER A 183 55.95 -2.55 8.57
N LEU A 184 56.13 -1.27 8.25
CA LEU A 184 56.80 -0.82 7.03
C LEU A 184 58.32 -0.94 7.28
N PRO A 185 59.24 -0.86 6.28
CA PRO A 185 59.06 -0.56 4.85
C PRO A 185 59.85 -1.50 3.90
N ALA A 186 59.64 -1.41 2.58
CA ALA A 186 60.72 -1.66 1.62
C ALA A 186 60.47 -0.93 0.30
N PHE A 187 61.20 0.16 0.17
CA PHE A 187 61.54 0.91 -1.03
C PHE A 187 62.34 0.03 -1.99
N VAL A 188 61.92 -0.07 -3.26
CA VAL A 188 62.80 -0.49 -4.36
C VAL A 188 62.61 0.46 -5.54
N ARG A 189 63.68 1.21 -5.85
CA ARG A 189 63.90 1.99 -7.06
C ARG A 189 64.28 1.06 -8.23
N SER A 190 63.71 1.34 -9.43
CA SER A 190 64.30 1.43 -10.81
C SER A 190 65.34 0.40 -11.31
N PRO A 191 65.62 0.22 -12.64
CA PRO A 191 65.61 1.23 -13.71
C PRO A 191 65.22 0.76 -15.16
N SER A 192 65.35 1.71 -16.10
CA SER A 192 65.61 1.57 -17.56
C SER A 192 64.38 1.47 -18.47
N GLN A 193 64.00 2.51 -19.23
CA GLN A 193 64.60 2.98 -20.51
C GLN A 193 64.94 1.86 -21.51
N VAL A 194 64.31 1.87 -22.70
CA VAL A 194 64.91 2.17 -24.03
C VAL A 194 63.92 1.79 -25.17
N ALA A 195 63.88 2.67 -26.21
CA ALA A 195 63.37 2.52 -27.59
C ALA A 195 61.84 2.63 -27.81
N MET A 196 61.30 3.46 -28.70
CA MET A 196 61.80 4.21 -29.86
C MET A 196 61.16 5.60 -29.94
#